data_AF-A0A0N0P6P9-F1
#
_entry.id   AF-A0A0N0P6P9-F1
#
_cell.length_a   1.000
_cell.length_b   1.000
_cell.length_c   1.000
_cell.angle_alpha   90.00
_cell.angle_beta   90.00
_cell.angle_gamma   90.00
#
_symmetry.space_group_name_H-M   'P 1'
#
loop_
_entity.id
_entity.type
_entity.pdbx_description
1 polymer ?
#
loop_
_entity_poly.entity_id
_entity_poly.type
_entity_poly.pdbx_seq_one_letter_code
_entity_poly.pdbx_strand_id
1 'polypeptide(L)'
;MPPKQQEYPVEEQPNGEQRSQEHHQPVDDDASSHSSKHSPVKAAADSGKNKPKFSVGVLVFAVLIFAAFVLCLAGMTIGMMDKRGGSECISIWGYKPKCLGSWFRHIDYENFEGSGKQCKKADSLMQGAQAFSVMCLIGGFMTTCVALLELFHFAELAVVACIISSISMVATLVVWSTMLAYYWANLCGVIVYADDYKIGKGLILFITAWCMQMVATFTLMVDIYLGNSK
;
A
#
# COMPACT_ATOMS: atom_id res chain seq x y z
N MET A 1 26.60 -22.74 30.27
CA MET A 1 26.65 -21.96 29.01
C MET A 1 25.60 -20.85 29.14
N PRO A 2 26.02 -19.58 29.28
CA PRO A 2 25.12 -18.46 29.61
C PRO A 2 24.34 -17.95 28.38
N PRO A 3 23.15 -17.33 28.56
CA PRO A 3 22.42 -16.69 27.47
C PRO A 3 23.00 -15.30 27.16
N LYS A 4 23.14 -14.98 25.87
CA LYS A 4 23.59 -13.66 25.39
C LYS A 4 22.43 -12.64 25.47
N GLN A 5 22.71 -11.51 26.13
CA GLN A 5 21.89 -10.30 26.14
C GLN A 5 21.88 -9.63 24.76
N GLN A 6 20.72 -9.13 24.32
CA GLN A 6 20.58 -8.23 23.19
C GLN A 6 20.67 -6.78 23.68
N GLU A 7 21.66 -6.07 23.14
CA GLU A 7 21.98 -4.67 23.40
C GLU A 7 21.06 -3.75 22.57
N TYR A 8 20.41 -2.78 23.21
CA TYR A 8 19.67 -1.69 22.56
C TYR A 8 20.58 -0.46 22.47
N PRO A 9 20.59 0.30 21.36
CA PRO A 9 21.19 1.63 21.36
C PRO A 9 20.20 2.71 21.80
N VAL A 10 20.67 3.53 22.73
CA VAL A 10 20.09 4.75 23.31
C VAL A 10 20.37 5.95 22.41
N GLU A 11 19.43 6.89 22.30
CA GLU A 11 19.61 8.23 21.71
C GLU A 11 20.50 9.11 22.59
N GLU A 12 21.43 9.87 21.99
CA GLU A 12 21.89 11.17 22.50
C GLU A 12 22.58 11.99 21.37
N GLN A 13 22.04 13.18 21.07
CA GLN A 13 22.78 14.37 20.57
C GLN A 13 23.34 15.15 21.80
N PRO A 14 24.10 16.30 21.74
CA PRO A 14 24.46 17.23 20.64
C PRO A 14 25.90 17.86 20.72
N ASN A 15 26.13 18.93 19.94
CA ASN A 15 27.26 19.91 19.93
C ASN A 15 28.59 19.43 19.30
N GLY A 16 29.30 20.17 18.45
CA GLY A 16 29.26 21.56 18.02
C GLY A 16 30.71 22.07 17.97
N GLU A 17 31.25 22.54 16.83
CA GLU A 17 32.48 23.34 16.83
C GLU A 17 32.66 24.19 15.56
N GLN A 18 33.32 25.34 15.76
CA GLN A 18 33.38 26.54 14.93
C GLN A 18 34.52 26.59 13.88
N ARG A 19 34.25 27.32 12.78
CA ARG A 19 35.04 28.41 12.16
C ARG A 19 36.52 28.19 11.77
N SER A 20 36.81 28.49 10.49
CA SER A 20 37.92 29.40 10.12
C SER A 20 37.67 30.11 8.79
N GLN A 21 37.86 31.42 8.81
CA GLN A 21 37.92 32.38 7.69
C GLN A 21 39.38 32.53 7.26
N GLU A 22 39.63 32.68 5.95
CA GLU A 22 40.45 33.76 5.34
C GLU A 22 40.61 33.49 3.83
N HIS A 23 40.42 34.49 2.97
CA HIS A 23 41.53 35.26 2.37
C HIS A 23 41.07 36.15 1.19
N HIS A 24 41.29 37.46 1.37
CA HIS A 24 41.76 38.49 0.44
C HIS A 24 40.88 39.08 -0.71
N GLN A 25 40.70 40.40 -0.59
CA GLN A 25 40.43 41.46 -1.59
C GLN A 25 41.73 41.87 -2.32
N PRO A 26 41.69 42.53 -3.51
CA PRO A 26 41.55 44.02 -3.63
C PRO A 26 40.61 44.49 -4.78
N VAL A 27 39.83 45.58 -4.64
CA VAL A 27 40.03 47.01 -5.12
C VAL A 27 40.19 47.09 -6.66
N ASP A 28 39.34 47.78 -7.47
CA ASP A 28 39.16 49.23 -7.66
C ASP A 28 37.81 49.62 -8.33
N ASP A 29 37.55 50.93 -8.26
CA ASP A 29 36.37 51.76 -8.60
C ASP A 29 35.81 51.70 -10.04
N ASP A 30 34.51 51.99 -10.19
CA ASP A 30 34.09 53.17 -10.97
C ASP A 30 32.61 53.58 -10.78
N ALA A 31 32.40 54.88 -10.92
CA ALA A 31 31.22 55.65 -10.55
C ALA A 31 30.01 55.50 -11.51
N SER A 32 28.78 55.74 -11.00
CA SER A 32 27.90 56.82 -11.50
C SER A 32 26.50 56.77 -10.89
N SER A 33 26.05 57.96 -10.52
CA SER A 33 24.80 58.36 -9.89
C SER A 33 23.54 58.12 -10.74
N HIS A 34 22.38 57.90 -10.08
CA HIS A 34 21.24 58.81 -10.25
C HIS A 34 20.24 58.73 -9.08
N SER A 35 19.95 59.91 -8.55
CA SER A 35 19.03 60.23 -7.46
C SER A 35 17.60 60.44 -7.97
N SER A 36 16.57 59.91 -7.30
CA SER A 36 15.44 60.69 -6.74
C SER A 36 14.19 59.88 -6.35
N LYS A 37 13.77 60.09 -5.09
CA LYS A 37 12.41 60.35 -4.57
C LYS A 37 11.35 59.22 -4.41
N HIS A 38 11.19 58.82 -3.14
CA HIS A 38 9.99 59.00 -2.26
C HIS A 38 8.61 58.41 -2.67
N SER A 39 8.31 57.23 -2.10
CA SER A 39 7.04 56.75 -1.47
C SER A 39 5.72 56.67 -2.29
N PRO A 40 4.66 56.01 -1.78
CA PRO A 40 4.52 54.58 -1.49
C PRO A 40 3.24 54.04 -2.17
N VAL A 41 3.31 52.95 -2.95
CA VAL A 41 2.10 52.40 -3.58
C VAL A 41 1.97 50.91 -3.29
N LYS A 42 1.10 50.65 -2.30
CA LYS A 42 0.19 49.50 -2.17
C LYS A 42 0.84 48.13 -2.28
N ALA A 43 1.30 47.64 -1.12
CA ALA A 43 1.08 46.25 -0.75
C ALA A 43 -0.43 45.99 -0.67
N ALA A 44 -1.06 45.76 -1.82
CA ALA A 44 -2.33 45.08 -1.87
C ALA A 44 -2.00 43.59 -1.67
N ALA A 45 -2.05 43.16 -0.42
CA ALA A 45 -2.22 41.77 -0.07
C ALA A 45 -3.54 41.32 -0.71
N ASP A 46 -3.46 40.81 -1.94
CA ASP A 46 -4.47 39.95 -2.51
C ASP A 46 -4.43 38.65 -1.71
N SER A 47 -5.03 38.68 -0.52
CA SER A 47 -5.57 37.48 0.11
C SER A 47 -6.81 37.08 -0.69
N GLY A 48 -6.57 36.79 -1.97
CA GLY A 48 -7.44 35.92 -2.73
C GLY A 48 -7.45 34.63 -1.94
N LYS A 49 -8.56 34.38 -1.23
CA LYS A 49 -8.97 33.04 -0.86
C LYS A 49 -9.01 32.24 -2.15
N ASN A 50 -7.85 31.70 -2.54
CA ASN A 50 -7.73 30.66 -3.53
C ASN A 50 -8.54 29.52 -2.92
N LYS A 51 -9.80 29.41 -3.34
CA LYS A 51 -10.57 28.21 -3.07
C LYS A 51 -9.69 27.07 -3.58
N PRO A 52 -9.34 26.09 -2.72
CA PRO A 52 -8.54 24.97 -3.17
C PRO A 52 -9.24 24.41 -4.41
N LYS A 53 -8.53 24.40 -5.54
CA LYS A 53 -9.05 23.83 -6.79
C LYS A 53 -9.14 22.33 -6.55
N PHE A 54 -10.30 21.92 -6.07
CA PHE A 54 -10.59 20.54 -5.79
C PHE A 54 -10.60 19.77 -7.10
N SER A 55 -9.58 18.95 -7.33
CA SER A 55 -9.55 18.07 -8.48
C SER A 55 -10.49 16.90 -8.22
N VAL A 56 -11.57 16.83 -9.01
CA VAL A 56 -12.54 15.72 -8.93
C VAL A 56 -11.85 14.37 -9.10
N GLY A 57 -10.79 14.31 -9.90
CA GLY A 57 -10.00 13.10 -10.12
C GLY A 57 -9.26 12.61 -8.87
N VAL A 58 -8.65 13.52 -8.11
CA VAL A 58 -7.99 13.19 -6.82
C VAL A 58 -9.00 12.71 -5.79
N LEU A 59 -10.20 13.29 -5.75
CA LEU A 59 -11.28 12.79 -4.89
C LEU A 59 -11.68 11.36 -5.26
N VAL A 60 -11.93 11.11 -6.56
CA VAL A 60 -12.33 9.79 -7.05
C VAL A 60 -11.24 8.77 -6.74
N PHE A 61 -9.97 9.12 -6.97
CA PHE A 61 -8.82 8.30 -6.61
C PHE A 61 -8.81 7.97 -5.12
N ALA A 62 -8.92 8.96 -4.24
CA ALA A 62 -8.89 8.75 -2.79
C ALA A 62 -10.02 7.86 -2.29
N VAL A 63 -11.25 8.07 -2.79
CA VAL A 63 -12.41 7.25 -2.41
C VAL A 63 -12.25 5.81 -2.89
N LEU A 64 -11.79 5.60 -4.13
CA LEU A 64 -11.60 4.26 -4.68
C LEU A 64 -10.47 3.51 -3.98
N ILE A 65 -9.34 4.16 -3.68
CA ILE A 65 -8.23 3.54 -2.94
C ILE A 65 -8.66 3.18 -1.53
N PHE A 66 -9.40 4.08 -0.84
CA PHE A 66 -9.91 3.78 0.49
C PHE A 66 -10.88 2.59 0.48
N ALA A 67 -11.81 2.55 -0.47
CA ALA A 67 -12.73 1.43 -0.64
C ALA A 67 -11.97 0.12 -0.95
N ALA A 68 -10.99 0.16 -1.86
CA ALA A 68 -10.15 -0.99 -2.20
C ALA A 68 -9.37 -1.50 -0.97
N PHE A 69 -8.81 -0.59 -0.16
CA PHE A 69 -8.10 -0.95 1.07
C PHE A 69 -9.02 -1.66 2.07
N VAL A 70 -10.22 -1.14 2.30
CA VAL A 70 -11.21 -1.78 3.19
C VAL A 70 -11.63 -3.15 2.65
N LEU A 71 -11.81 -3.29 1.33
CA LEU A 71 -12.14 -4.56 0.70
C LEU A 71 -10.99 -5.58 0.84
N CYS A 72 -9.72 -5.16 0.73
CA CYS A 72 -8.57 -6.02 1.00
C CYS A 72 -8.54 -6.48 2.47
N LEU A 73 -8.79 -5.57 3.43
CA LEU A 73 -8.90 -5.93 4.85
C LEU A 73 -10.03 -6.92 5.13
N ALA A 74 -11.22 -6.68 4.56
CA ALA A 74 -12.34 -7.59 4.66
C ALA A 74 -12.01 -8.94 4.00
N GLY A 75 -11.36 -8.92 2.83
CA GLY A 75 -10.89 -10.11 2.13
C GLY A 75 -9.95 -10.95 2.99
N MET A 76 -8.99 -10.32 3.67
CA MET A 76 -8.01 -11.03 4.51
C MET A 76 -8.62 -11.72 5.73
N THR A 77 -9.69 -11.14 6.28
CA THR A 77 -10.37 -11.67 7.47
C THR A 77 -11.42 -12.72 7.15
N ILE A 78 -12.01 -12.65 5.95
CA ILE A 78 -13.01 -13.58 5.43
C ILE A 78 -12.33 -14.81 4.80
N GLY A 79 -13.07 -15.92 4.69
CA GLY A 79 -12.63 -17.12 3.95
C GLY A 79 -12.47 -16.84 2.45
N MET A 80 -11.33 -17.26 1.90
CA MET A 80 -11.04 -17.23 0.46
C MET A 80 -11.77 -18.33 -0.29
N MET A 81 -11.97 -19.48 0.36
CA MET A 81 -12.66 -20.64 -0.20
C MET A 81 -13.60 -21.22 0.84
N ASP A 82 -14.85 -21.44 0.46
CA ASP A 82 -15.87 -21.99 1.35
C ASP A 82 -16.12 -23.46 1.01
N LYS A 83 -16.25 -24.33 2.01
CA LYS A 83 -16.60 -25.73 1.77
C LYS A 83 -18.05 -25.85 1.29
N ARG A 84 -18.29 -26.68 0.28
CA ARG A 84 -19.65 -26.98 -0.18
C ARG A 84 -20.37 -27.83 0.88
N GLY A 85 -21.56 -27.40 1.29
CA GLY A 85 -22.38 -28.12 2.28
C GLY A 85 -21.92 -27.99 3.74
N GLY A 86 -20.91 -27.16 4.05
CA GLY A 86 -20.40 -26.95 5.40
C GLY A 86 -20.26 -25.48 5.79
N SER A 87 -19.91 -25.23 7.06
CA SER A 87 -19.56 -23.89 7.58
C SER A 87 -18.05 -23.62 7.59
N GLU A 88 -17.27 -24.56 7.06
CA GLU A 88 -15.82 -24.57 7.05
C GLU A 88 -15.29 -23.75 5.86
N CYS A 89 -14.17 -23.08 6.03
CA CYS A 89 -13.50 -22.38 4.93
C CYS A 89 -12.01 -22.26 5.16
N ILE A 90 -11.32 -21.95 4.06
CA ILE A 90 -9.89 -21.69 4.03
C ILE A 90 -9.73 -20.18 3.85
N SER A 91 -8.98 -19.56 4.74
CA SER A 91 -8.53 -18.17 4.64
C SER A 91 -7.02 -18.17 4.32
N ILE A 92 -6.47 -16.99 3.97
CA ILE A 92 -5.02 -16.83 3.71
C ILE A 92 -4.18 -17.32 4.90
N TRP A 93 -4.70 -17.16 6.12
CA TRP A 93 -4.02 -17.51 7.36
C TRP A 93 -4.13 -19.00 7.73
N GLY A 94 -4.99 -19.77 7.06
CA GLY A 94 -5.19 -21.19 7.33
C GLY A 94 -6.65 -21.60 7.36
N TYR A 95 -6.90 -22.74 7.99
CA TYR A 95 -8.20 -23.40 8.00
C TYR A 95 -9.10 -22.85 9.11
N LYS A 96 -10.36 -22.54 8.78
CA LYS A 96 -11.39 -22.16 9.73
C LYS A 96 -12.49 -23.22 9.77
N PRO A 97 -12.79 -23.82 10.94
CA PRO A 97 -13.93 -24.72 11.09
C PRO A 97 -15.28 -23.98 10.99
N LYS A 98 -15.28 -22.68 11.28
CA LYS A 98 -16.42 -21.77 11.09
C LYS A 98 -15.93 -20.50 10.40
N CYS A 99 -16.51 -20.13 9.27
CA CYS A 99 -16.05 -18.95 8.52
C CYS A 99 -16.20 -17.62 9.22
N LEU A 100 -17.22 -17.50 10.07
CA LEU A 100 -17.43 -16.33 10.92
C LEU A 100 -16.60 -16.38 12.21
N GLY A 101 -15.82 -17.44 12.44
CA GLY A 101 -14.96 -17.58 13.60
C GLY A 101 -13.71 -16.70 13.50
N SER A 102 -13.23 -16.23 14.65
CA SER A 102 -11.96 -15.51 14.78
C SER A 102 -10.74 -16.44 14.81
N TRP A 103 -10.94 -17.72 15.10
CA TRP A 103 -9.87 -18.70 15.26
C TRP A 103 -9.53 -19.42 13.95
N PHE A 104 -8.23 -19.53 13.71
CA PHE A 104 -7.65 -20.25 12.57
C PHE A 104 -6.87 -21.45 13.11
N ARG A 105 -6.96 -22.57 12.40
CA ARG A 105 -6.08 -23.72 12.59
C ARG A 105 -5.00 -23.69 11.52
N HIS A 106 -3.79 -24.00 11.94
CA HIS A 106 -2.69 -24.23 11.01
C HIS A 106 -3.01 -25.44 10.13
N ILE A 107 -2.60 -25.39 8.87
CA ILE A 107 -2.74 -26.51 7.93
C ILE A 107 -1.41 -27.25 7.94
N ASP A 108 -1.43 -28.52 8.36
CA ASP A 108 -0.22 -29.34 8.39
C ASP A 108 0.14 -29.80 6.97
N TYR A 109 1.11 -29.11 6.36
CA TYR A 109 1.59 -29.43 5.01
C TYR A 109 2.55 -30.64 4.97
N GLU A 110 3.02 -31.11 6.13
CA GLU A 110 3.85 -32.32 6.24
C GLU A 110 3.05 -33.60 6.02
N ASN A 111 1.79 -33.62 6.45
CA ASN A 111 0.82 -34.70 6.25
C ASN A 111 -0.41 -34.17 5.50
N PHE A 112 -0.17 -33.57 4.34
CA PHE A 112 -1.22 -32.92 3.56
C PHE A 112 -2.33 -33.92 3.21
N GLU A 113 -3.52 -33.66 3.76
CA GLU A 113 -4.74 -34.43 3.55
C GLU A 113 -4.62 -35.93 3.84
N GLY A 114 -3.74 -36.31 4.78
CA GLY A 114 -3.53 -37.72 5.15
C GLY A 114 -2.79 -38.54 4.09
N SER A 115 -2.24 -37.92 3.04
CA SER A 115 -1.50 -38.62 1.98
C SER A 115 -0.12 -39.15 2.43
N GLY A 116 0.34 -38.77 3.63
CA GLY A 116 1.67 -39.11 4.15
C GLY A 116 2.82 -38.49 3.34
N LYS A 117 2.53 -37.53 2.47
CA LYS A 117 3.52 -36.82 1.65
C LYS A 117 3.53 -35.33 1.98
N GLN A 118 4.73 -34.80 2.17
CA GLN A 118 4.93 -33.36 2.37
C GLN A 118 4.62 -32.61 1.08
N CYS A 119 3.66 -31.68 1.13
CA CYS A 119 3.30 -30.87 -0.02
C CYS A 119 3.98 -29.50 -0.02
N LYS A 120 5.26 -29.49 -0.44
CA LYS A 120 6.06 -28.25 -0.52
C LYS A 120 5.46 -27.17 -1.44
N LYS A 121 4.68 -27.57 -2.44
CA LYS A 121 4.03 -26.65 -3.37
C LYS A 121 2.83 -25.91 -2.74
N ALA A 122 2.04 -26.62 -1.92
CA ALA A 122 0.93 -26.00 -1.20
C ALA A 122 1.43 -24.98 -0.17
N ASP A 123 2.47 -25.39 0.57
CA ASP A 123 3.12 -24.58 1.60
C ASP A 123 3.71 -23.29 1.01
N SER A 124 4.48 -23.38 -0.08
CA SER A 124 5.08 -22.20 -0.71
C SER A 124 4.06 -21.23 -1.31
N LEU A 125 2.95 -21.74 -1.87
CA LEU A 125 1.86 -20.90 -2.37
C LEU A 125 1.17 -20.15 -1.22
N MET A 126 0.89 -20.84 -0.12
CA MET A 126 0.23 -20.24 1.04
C MET A 126 1.12 -19.21 1.73
N GLN A 127 2.40 -19.54 1.92
CA GLN A 127 3.39 -18.63 2.49
C GLN A 127 3.59 -17.39 1.62
N GLY A 128 3.63 -17.58 0.29
CA GLY A 128 3.63 -16.47 -0.67
C GLY A 128 2.40 -15.57 -0.48
N ALA A 129 1.20 -16.15 -0.49
CA ALA A 129 -0.03 -15.38 -0.32
C ALA A 129 -0.09 -14.63 1.03
N GLN A 130 0.39 -15.23 2.11
CA GLN A 130 0.50 -14.59 3.43
C GLN A 130 1.44 -13.38 3.38
N ALA A 131 2.68 -13.57 2.90
CA ALA A 131 3.66 -12.50 2.82
C ALA A 131 3.17 -11.33 1.95
N PHE A 132 2.64 -11.63 0.76
CA PHE A 132 2.11 -10.61 -0.14
C PHE A 132 0.85 -9.94 0.42
N SER A 133 0.02 -10.62 1.22
CA SER A 133 -1.15 -9.99 1.87
C SER A 133 -0.75 -8.93 2.90
N VAL A 134 0.32 -9.17 3.66
CA VAL A 134 0.89 -8.18 4.58
C VAL A 134 1.45 -7.00 3.80
N MET A 135 2.14 -7.25 2.67
CA MET A 135 2.62 -6.18 1.80
C MET A 135 1.46 -5.37 1.20
N CYS A 136 0.34 -6.00 0.85
CA CYS A 136 -0.87 -5.29 0.41
C CYS A 136 -1.44 -4.40 1.52
N LEU A 137 -1.40 -4.87 2.77
CA LEU A 137 -1.88 -4.09 3.91
C LEU A 137 -1.03 -2.84 4.14
N ILE A 138 0.30 -2.99 4.16
CA ILE A 138 1.24 -1.87 4.34
C ILE A 138 1.15 -0.92 3.14
N GLY A 139 1.21 -1.45 1.92
CA GLY A 139 1.14 -0.66 0.69
C GLY A 139 -0.20 0.06 0.52
N GLY A 140 -1.30 -0.61 0.83
CA GLY A 140 -2.64 -0.01 0.79
C GLY A 140 -2.82 1.08 1.85
N PHE A 141 -2.28 0.89 3.05
CA PHE A 141 -2.28 1.91 4.10
C PHE A 141 -1.47 3.14 3.67
N MET A 142 -0.24 2.94 3.18
CA MET A 142 0.60 4.03 2.67
C MET A 142 -0.08 4.79 1.53
N THR A 143 -0.64 4.07 0.54
CA THR A 143 -1.35 4.69 -0.59
C THR A 143 -2.55 5.51 -0.10
N THR A 144 -3.32 4.99 0.85
CA THR A 144 -4.45 5.69 1.45
C THR A 144 -4.01 6.96 2.18
N CYS A 145 -2.92 6.90 2.96
CA CYS A 145 -2.37 8.06 3.64
C CYS A 145 -1.93 9.15 2.64
N VAL A 146 -1.21 8.78 1.58
CA VAL A 146 -0.80 9.75 0.55
C VAL A 146 -2.01 10.35 -0.16
N ALA A 147 -3.01 9.53 -0.52
CA ALA A 147 -4.24 10.01 -1.14
C ALA A 147 -5.00 11.01 -0.24
N LEU A 148 -5.01 10.79 1.08
CA LEU A 148 -5.59 11.73 2.03
C LEU A 148 -4.76 13.02 2.15
N LEU A 149 -3.44 12.92 2.15
CA LEU A 149 -2.55 14.10 2.18
C LEU A 149 -2.73 14.98 0.93
N GLU A 150 -2.89 14.36 -0.23
CA GLU A 150 -3.24 15.05 -1.49
C GLU A 150 -4.60 15.73 -1.41
N LEU A 151 -5.60 15.06 -0.83
CA LEU A 151 -6.95 15.60 -0.68
C LEU A 151 -6.99 16.87 0.19
N PHE A 152 -6.12 16.95 1.21
CA PHE A 152 -5.99 18.12 2.08
C PHE A 152 -5.06 19.21 1.53
N HIS A 153 -4.56 19.07 0.29
CA HIS A 153 -3.62 20.02 -0.33
C HIS A 153 -2.34 20.26 0.48
N PHE A 154 -1.89 19.27 1.26
CA PHE A 154 -0.64 19.41 2.03
C PHE A 154 0.62 19.25 1.16
N ALA A 155 0.54 18.44 0.09
CA ALA A 155 1.65 18.22 -0.84
C ALA A 155 1.17 17.68 -2.21
N GLU A 156 1.86 18.06 -3.28
CA GLU A 156 1.70 17.49 -4.64
C GLU A 156 2.46 16.15 -4.72
N LEU A 157 1.84 15.09 -4.19
CA LEU A 157 2.43 13.74 -4.13
C LEU A 157 1.88 12.79 -5.19
N ALA A 158 1.12 13.29 -6.18
CA ALA A 158 0.34 12.47 -7.12
C ALA A 158 1.19 11.39 -7.81
N VAL A 159 2.40 11.75 -8.24
CA VAL A 159 3.34 10.80 -8.86
C VAL A 159 3.77 9.71 -7.87
N VAL A 160 4.04 10.07 -6.62
CA VAL A 160 4.43 9.14 -5.56
C VAL A 160 3.27 8.20 -5.22
N ALA A 161 2.05 8.73 -5.08
CA ALA A 161 0.83 7.94 -4.90
C ALA A 161 0.63 6.95 -6.05
N CYS A 162 0.87 7.38 -7.29
CA CYS A 162 0.79 6.52 -8.47
C CYS A 162 1.76 5.33 -8.41
N ILE A 163 3.02 5.59 -8.02
CA ILE A 163 4.05 4.54 -7.91
C ILE A 163 3.69 3.55 -6.79
N ILE A 164 3.35 4.05 -5.60
CA ILE A 164 3.01 3.19 -4.45
C ILE A 164 1.73 2.39 -4.76
N SER A 165 0.72 3.02 -5.37
CA SER A 165 -0.51 2.34 -5.81
C SER A 165 -0.20 1.23 -6.80
N SER A 166 0.69 1.48 -7.78
CA SER A 166 1.10 0.47 -8.76
C SER A 166 1.79 -0.74 -8.12
N ILE A 167 2.67 -0.50 -7.14
CA ILE A 167 3.33 -1.58 -6.39
C ILE A 167 2.30 -2.38 -5.58
N SER A 168 1.39 -1.70 -4.87
CA SER A 168 0.32 -2.32 -4.10
C SER A 168 -0.65 -3.12 -4.98
N MET A 169 -0.93 -2.64 -6.19
CA MET A 169 -1.75 -3.31 -7.19
C MET A 169 -1.13 -4.62 -7.66
N VAL A 170 0.19 -4.65 -7.91
CA VAL A 170 0.91 -5.88 -8.26
C VAL A 170 0.91 -6.86 -7.08
N ALA A 171 1.14 -6.38 -5.86
CA ALA A 171 1.06 -7.24 -4.68
C ALA A 171 -0.32 -7.89 -4.53
N THR A 172 -1.39 -7.10 -4.72
CA THR A 172 -2.78 -7.58 -4.63
C THR A 172 -3.07 -8.63 -5.71
N LEU A 173 -2.53 -8.43 -6.92
CA LEU A 173 -2.60 -9.42 -8.01
C LEU A 173 -1.98 -10.75 -7.61
N VAL A 174 -0.80 -10.73 -6.99
CA VAL A 174 -0.13 -11.95 -6.54
C VAL A 174 -0.96 -12.68 -5.49
N VAL A 175 -1.59 -11.97 -4.54
CA VAL A 175 -2.39 -12.61 -3.48
C VAL A 175 -3.58 -13.38 -4.06
N TRP A 176 -4.42 -12.76 -4.89
CA TRP A 176 -5.60 -13.46 -5.40
C TRP A 176 -5.24 -14.49 -6.47
N SER A 177 -4.20 -14.25 -7.29
CA SER A 177 -3.77 -15.22 -8.31
C SER A 177 -3.15 -16.48 -7.71
N THR A 178 -2.37 -16.36 -6.63
CA THR A 178 -1.83 -17.52 -5.90
C THR A 178 -2.94 -18.33 -5.23
N MET A 179 -3.96 -17.67 -4.67
CA MET A 179 -5.16 -18.33 -4.15
C MET A 179 -5.96 -19.01 -5.26
N LEU A 180 -6.08 -18.40 -6.43
CA LEU A 180 -6.74 -19.02 -7.58
C LEU A 180 -5.94 -20.21 -8.11
N ALA A 181 -4.61 -20.11 -8.13
CA ALA A 181 -3.73 -21.23 -8.46
C ALA A 181 -3.88 -22.37 -7.44
N TYR A 182 -4.03 -22.06 -6.15
CA TYR A 182 -4.34 -23.06 -5.12
C TYR A 182 -5.68 -23.76 -5.39
N TYR A 183 -6.68 -23.05 -5.92
CA TYR A 183 -7.99 -23.63 -6.23
C TYR A 183 -7.96 -24.61 -7.42
N TRP A 184 -7.22 -24.29 -8.48
CA TRP A 184 -7.21 -25.05 -9.73
C TRP A 184 -6.02 -25.99 -9.92
N ALA A 185 -4.93 -25.82 -9.16
CA ALA A 185 -3.73 -26.63 -9.34
C ALA A 185 -3.86 -28.00 -8.65
N ASN A 186 -3.27 -29.00 -9.29
CA ASN A 186 -3.03 -30.30 -8.67
C ASN A 186 -1.98 -30.15 -7.56
N LEU A 187 -2.45 -30.14 -6.31
CA LEU A 187 -1.60 -30.01 -5.13
C LEU A 187 -1.25 -31.41 -4.62
N CYS A 188 -0.06 -31.88 -5.02
CA CYS A 188 0.54 -33.11 -4.51
C CYS A 188 -0.33 -34.38 -4.65
N GLY A 189 -1.09 -34.47 -5.74
CA GLY A 189 -1.95 -35.62 -6.05
C GLY A 189 -3.38 -35.47 -5.57
N VAL A 190 -3.70 -34.39 -4.84
CA VAL A 190 -5.08 -34.01 -4.51
C VAL A 190 -5.58 -33.02 -5.56
N ILE A 191 -6.61 -33.45 -6.30
CA ILE A 191 -7.21 -32.72 -7.43
C ILE A 191 -8.51 -32.00 -6.97
N VAL A 192 -9.03 -32.32 -5.77
CA VAL A 192 -10.46 -32.23 -5.46
C VAL A 192 -10.87 -30.94 -4.70
N TYR A 193 -10.01 -29.92 -4.64
CA TYR A 193 -10.41 -28.64 -4.01
C TYR A 193 -11.56 -27.96 -4.77
N ALA A 194 -11.65 -28.12 -6.08
CA ALA A 194 -12.72 -27.51 -6.88
C ALA A 194 -14.10 -28.16 -6.69
N ASP A 195 -14.15 -29.45 -6.35
CA ASP A 195 -15.39 -30.18 -6.12
C ASP A 195 -15.90 -30.00 -4.69
N ASP A 196 -15.00 -29.96 -3.72
CA ASP A 196 -15.35 -29.82 -2.30
C ASP A 196 -15.45 -28.36 -1.83
N TYR A 197 -14.80 -27.42 -2.52
CA TYR A 197 -14.82 -26.00 -2.18
C TYR A 197 -15.38 -25.14 -3.32
N LYS A 198 -16.09 -24.08 -2.93
CA LYS A 198 -16.52 -22.99 -3.82
C LYS A 198 -15.65 -21.77 -3.55
N ILE A 199 -15.54 -20.90 -4.57
CA ILE A 199 -14.91 -19.60 -4.43
C ILE A 199 -15.61 -18.83 -3.30
N GLY A 200 -14.85 -18.49 -2.27
CA GLY A 200 -15.32 -17.77 -1.10
C GLY A 200 -15.43 -16.28 -1.38
N LYS A 201 -16.19 -15.59 -0.52
CA LYS A 201 -16.40 -14.15 -0.64
C LYS A 201 -15.08 -13.37 -0.52
N GLY A 202 -14.13 -13.86 0.28
CA GLY A 202 -12.83 -13.20 0.46
C GLY A 202 -12.06 -13.04 -0.86
N LEU A 203 -12.08 -14.06 -1.72
CA LEU A 203 -11.38 -14.02 -3.01
C LEU A 203 -12.02 -13.00 -3.95
N ILE A 204 -13.35 -12.98 -3.99
CA ILE A 204 -14.12 -12.02 -4.80
C ILE A 204 -13.81 -10.59 -4.33
N LEU A 205 -13.76 -10.35 -3.01
CA LEU A 205 -13.43 -9.03 -2.46
C LEU A 205 -12.05 -8.56 -2.93
N PHE A 206 -11.04 -9.44 -2.91
CA PHE A 206 -9.70 -9.12 -3.42
C PHE A 206 -9.68 -8.79 -4.91
N ILE A 207 -10.40 -9.56 -5.74
CA ILE A 207 -10.51 -9.28 -7.18
C ILE A 207 -11.19 -7.92 -7.40
N THR A 208 -12.28 -7.65 -6.68
CA THR A 208 -12.97 -6.36 -6.78
C THR A 208 -12.10 -5.20 -6.32
N ALA A 209 -11.34 -5.38 -5.24
CA ALA A 209 -10.39 -4.38 -4.74
C ALA A 209 -9.30 -4.07 -5.77
N TRP A 210 -8.75 -5.11 -6.39
CA TRP A 210 -7.76 -4.96 -7.46
C TRP A 210 -8.33 -4.20 -8.67
N CYS A 211 -9.56 -4.51 -9.09
CA CYS A 211 -10.24 -3.75 -10.16
C CYS A 211 -10.46 -2.29 -9.78
N MET A 212 -10.86 -2.00 -8.54
CA MET A 212 -11.00 -0.61 -8.06
C MET A 212 -9.65 0.11 -8.06
N GLN A 213 -8.57 -0.56 -7.66
CA GLN A 213 -7.21 0.01 -7.65
C GLN A 213 -6.68 0.28 -9.07
N MET A 214 -7.02 -0.57 -10.04
CA MET A 214 -6.76 -0.33 -11.46
C MET A 214 -7.46 0.95 -11.95
N VAL A 215 -8.75 1.10 -11.69
CA VAL A 215 -9.53 2.28 -12.11
C VAL A 215 -9.02 3.54 -11.41
N ALA A 216 -8.69 3.46 -10.12
CA ALA A 216 -8.13 4.57 -9.36
C ALA A 216 -6.79 5.02 -9.96
N THR A 217 -5.86 4.08 -10.15
CA THR A 217 -4.53 4.36 -10.74
C THR A 217 -4.67 4.95 -12.15
N PHE A 218 -5.60 4.43 -12.96
CA PHE A 218 -5.86 4.97 -14.30
C PHE A 218 -6.40 6.41 -14.26
N THR A 219 -7.34 6.70 -13.36
CA THR A 219 -7.90 8.05 -13.19
C THR A 219 -6.80 9.05 -12.85
N LEU A 220 -5.97 8.71 -11.85
CA LEU A 220 -4.88 9.56 -11.42
C LEU A 220 -3.80 9.72 -12.52
N MET A 221 -3.51 8.66 -13.28
CA MET A 221 -2.60 8.73 -14.43
C MET A 221 -3.12 9.70 -15.50
N VAL A 222 -4.42 9.67 -15.79
CA VAL A 222 -5.05 10.61 -16.73
C VAL A 222 -4.99 12.04 -16.22
N ASP A 223 -5.23 12.27 -14.92
CA ASP A 223 -5.11 13.62 -14.33
C ASP A 223 -3.69 14.18 -14.41
N ILE A 224 -2.68 13.34 -14.18
CA ILE A 224 -1.27 13.71 -14.36
C ILE A 224 -0.98 14.02 -15.84
N TYR A 225 -1.45 13.18 -16.76
CA TYR A 225 -1.22 13.37 -18.20
C TYR A 225 -1.85 14.66 -18.74
N LEU A 226 -3.03 15.02 -18.25
CA LEU A 226 -3.73 16.25 -18.62
C LEU A 226 -3.14 17.51 -17.96
N GLY A 227 -2.16 17.36 -17.05
CA GLY A 227 -1.53 18.48 -16.35
C GLY A 227 -2.46 19.18 -15.35
N ASN A 228 -3.53 18.51 -14.92
CA ASN A 228 -4.49 19.03 -13.94
C ASN A 228 -3.96 18.92 -12.50
N SER A 229 -3.05 17.98 -12.25
CA SER A 229 -2.20 17.93 -11.06
C SER A 229 -0.79 18.36 -11.48
N LYS A 230 -0.36 19.54 -11.02
CA LYS A 230 1.06 19.85 -10.92
C LYS A 230 1.60 19.32 -9.61
#